data_AF-A0A8F6MKB4-F1
#
_entry.id   AF-A0A8F6MKB4-F1
#
_cell.length_a   1.000
_cell.length_b   1.000
_cell.length_c   1.000
_cell.angle_alpha   90.00
_cell.angle_beta   90.00
_cell.angle_gamma   90.00
#
_symmetry.space_group_name_H-M   'P 1'
#
loop_
_entity.id
_entity.type
_entity.pdbx_description
1 polymer ?
#
loop_
_entity_poly.entity_id
_entity_poly.type
_entity_poly.pdbx_seq_one_letter_code
_entity_poly.pdbx_strand_id
1 'polypeptide(L)'
;MLGVAASRIKAVQNFQACPKCIEIQLIKYGEAFWKRDWFIPNLPICIEHGSSLSIYKEKPSDSRHHFQPFIESHFSIESVGSVFSQDLIISAPIQQLLNLFSYPSISFDQWTHFYYGLAQDSGYARGQHIKHDQILELFLQYWGQEYLQAKNLLCHQNEENSWLKNIFRKHRKSFSFFEHLLVWQTFLSREKLENIFHHAQHIQPVFIVKTTTIENDLDIVKCAEYRKKWQQLVRKNGIKVSRSISNGGAIYAWLYRHDYKWLQQYNSKHQVVRSPLNTRVDWHNRDREYAKVLLRLAHQFKDDLSPTPRRSRNWYLMQLPQHSSIEHNLSKLPLVRCFLVKYVESITEYQLRRVCVAVKILSSDFQPLHLWRVFRLAGLSKERITPDAARILKLSGFFNTHDGKN
;
A
#
# COMPACT_ATOMS: atom_id res chain seq x y z
N MET A 1 5.63 1.50 -12.19
CA MET A 1 5.90 1.02 -10.82
C MET A 1 4.77 0.09 -10.40
N LEU A 2 5.05 -0.99 -9.66
CA LEU A 2 4.00 -1.86 -9.14
C LEU A 2 3.35 -1.24 -7.90
N GLY A 3 2.08 -1.56 -7.65
CA GLY A 3 1.38 -1.10 -6.46
C GLY A 3 2.00 -1.67 -5.19
N VAL A 4 1.87 -0.94 -4.07
CA VAL A 4 2.31 -1.41 -2.76
C VAL A 4 1.27 -2.38 -2.21
N ALA A 5 1.64 -3.65 -2.06
CA ALA A 5 0.82 -4.67 -1.42
C ALA A 5 1.30 -4.94 0.01
N ALA A 6 0.38 -5.20 0.93
CA ALA A 6 0.72 -5.71 2.26
C ALA A 6 1.25 -7.15 2.11
N SER A 7 2.57 -7.29 1.99
CA SER A 7 3.27 -8.54 1.69
C SER A 7 4.52 -8.65 2.56
N ARG A 8 4.97 -9.89 2.80
CA ARG A 8 6.29 -10.14 3.41
C ARG A 8 7.42 -9.65 2.51
N ILE A 9 7.20 -9.75 1.21
CA ILE A 9 8.13 -9.23 0.22
C ILE A 9 7.97 -7.73 0.16
N LYS A 10 9.02 -7.04 0.60
CA LYS A 10 9.06 -5.58 0.67
C LYS A 10 9.07 -5.01 -0.75
N ALA A 11 8.33 -3.92 -0.94
CA ALA A 11 8.40 -3.15 -2.16
C ALA A 11 9.82 -2.61 -2.38
N VAL A 12 10.18 -2.40 -3.65
CA VAL A 12 11.44 -1.75 -4.01
C VAL A 12 11.45 -0.33 -3.44
N GLN A 13 12.47 0.00 -2.65
CA GLN A 13 12.52 1.27 -1.91
C GLN A 13 13.14 2.42 -2.72
N ASN A 14 14.08 2.11 -3.60
CA ASN A 14 14.76 3.10 -4.43
C ASN A 14 14.24 3.06 -5.86
N PHE A 15 14.32 4.18 -6.56
CA PHE A 15 14.22 4.13 -8.01
C PHE A 15 15.40 3.32 -8.57
N GLN A 16 15.13 2.49 -9.57
CA GLN A 16 16.16 1.67 -10.20
C GLN A 16 15.89 1.52 -11.69
N ALA A 17 16.97 1.33 -12.45
CA ALA A 17 16.90 1.25 -13.91
C ALA A 17 18.02 0.40 -14.50
N CYS A 18 17.83 -0.04 -15.73
CA CYS A 18 18.83 -0.79 -16.48
C CYS A 18 19.58 0.14 -17.45
N PRO A 19 20.92 0.27 -17.37
CA PRO A 19 21.70 1.11 -18.28
C PRO A 19 21.44 0.79 -19.76
N LYS A 20 21.44 -0.50 -20.12
CA LYS A 20 21.19 -0.95 -21.51
C LYS A 20 19.80 -0.58 -22.01
N CYS A 21 18.77 -0.72 -21.17
CA CYS A 21 17.42 -0.29 -21.55
C CYS A 21 17.36 1.23 -21.76
N ILE A 22 18.07 2.02 -20.94
CA ILE A 22 18.12 3.48 -21.08
C ILE A 22 18.75 3.86 -22.42
N GLU A 23 19.89 3.26 -22.78
CA GLU A 23 20.55 3.49 -24.07
C GLU A 23 19.61 3.19 -25.24
N ILE A 24 18.91 2.05 -25.21
CA ILE A 24 17.93 1.67 -26.23
C ILE A 24 16.77 2.67 -26.28
N GLN A 25 16.27 3.12 -25.13
CA GLN A 25 15.18 4.10 -25.06
C GLN A 25 15.60 5.45 -25.66
N LEU A 26 16.80 5.93 -25.34
CA LEU A 26 17.34 7.18 -25.88
C LEU A 26 17.51 7.11 -27.40
N ILE A 27 18.09 6.02 -27.92
CA ILE A 27 18.26 5.83 -29.37
C ILE A 27 16.90 5.77 -30.09
N LYS A 28 15.94 5.05 -29.51
CA LYS A 28 14.66 4.77 -30.17
C LYS A 28 13.64 5.91 -30.05
N TYR A 29 13.61 6.59 -28.91
CA TYR A 29 12.55 7.54 -28.56
C TYR A 29 13.06 8.95 -28.25
N GLY A 30 14.38 9.14 -28.13
CA GLY A 30 14.97 10.44 -27.77
C GLY A 30 14.81 10.82 -26.29
N GLU A 31 14.17 9.98 -25.48
CA GLU A 31 14.06 10.15 -24.03
C GLU A 31 14.07 8.80 -23.31
N ALA A 32 14.63 8.78 -22.09
CA ALA A 32 14.54 7.64 -21.18
C ALA A 32 13.28 7.71 -20.31
N PHE A 33 12.73 6.55 -19.94
CA PHE A 33 11.52 6.48 -19.11
C PHE A 33 11.49 5.23 -18.22
N TRP A 34 10.77 5.34 -17.10
CA TRP A 34 10.61 4.25 -16.14
C TRP A 34 9.91 3.04 -16.75
N LYS A 35 10.57 1.87 -16.71
CA LYS A 35 9.91 0.60 -17.01
C LYS A 35 9.28 0.01 -15.76
N ARG A 36 8.07 -0.55 -15.88
CA ARG A 36 7.39 -1.26 -14.78
C ARG A 36 8.25 -2.40 -14.23
N ASP A 37 8.93 -3.09 -15.12
CA ASP A 37 9.64 -4.34 -14.86
C ASP A 37 10.91 -4.12 -14.00
N TRP A 38 11.43 -2.89 -13.98
CA TRP A 38 12.50 -2.52 -13.06
C TRP A 38 12.03 -2.44 -11.61
N PHE A 39 10.73 -2.51 -11.30
CA PHE A 39 10.22 -2.35 -9.93
C PHE A 39 9.63 -3.63 -9.36
N ILE A 40 10.04 -4.78 -9.89
CA ILE A 40 9.56 -6.07 -9.43
C ILE A 40 10.25 -6.42 -8.11
N PRO A 41 9.49 -6.60 -7.01
CA PRO A 41 10.09 -6.95 -5.73
C PRO A 41 10.89 -8.25 -5.80
N ASN A 42 12.00 -8.30 -5.07
CA ASN A 42 12.93 -9.44 -5.03
C ASN A 42 13.62 -9.82 -6.36
N LEU A 43 13.49 -9.02 -7.42
CA LEU A 43 14.19 -9.24 -8.70
C LEU A 43 15.16 -8.08 -9.01
N PRO A 44 16.44 -8.16 -8.57
CA PRO A 44 17.44 -7.10 -8.76
C PRO A 44 18.06 -7.05 -10.16
N ILE A 45 17.42 -7.66 -11.15
CA ILE A 45 17.91 -7.77 -12.53
C ILE A 45 16.90 -7.25 -13.54
N CYS A 46 17.40 -6.83 -14.69
CA CYS A 46 16.57 -6.52 -15.84
C CYS A 46 16.10 -7.82 -16.51
N ILE A 47 14.79 -7.99 -16.70
CA ILE A 47 14.22 -9.14 -17.40
C ILE A 47 14.70 -9.23 -18.86
N GLU A 48 14.92 -8.09 -19.54
CA GLU A 48 15.31 -8.08 -20.95
C GLU A 48 16.80 -8.37 -21.16
N HIS A 49 17.66 -7.91 -20.25
CA HIS A 49 19.12 -7.95 -20.44
C HIS A 49 19.85 -8.87 -19.47
N GLY A 50 19.18 -9.40 -18.45
CA GLY A 50 19.76 -10.22 -17.39
C GLY A 50 20.77 -9.49 -16.48
N SER A 51 21.07 -8.22 -16.75
CA SER A 51 22.04 -7.43 -15.99
C SER A 51 21.44 -6.88 -14.70
N SER A 52 22.28 -6.70 -13.66
CA SER A 52 21.89 -6.02 -12.43
C SER A 52 21.28 -4.64 -12.72
N LEU A 53 20.22 -4.29 -11.98
CA LEU A 53 19.64 -2.95 -12.01
C LEU A 53 20.53 -2.00 -11.20
N SER A 54 20.60 -0.75 -11.65
CA SER A 54 21.36 0.31 -10.98
C SER A 54 20.45 1.29 -10.27
N ILE A 55 20.93 1.83 -9.15
CA ILE A 55 20.19 2.76 -8.30
C ILE A 55 20.11 4.14 -8.96
N TYR A 56 18.92 4.72 -8.92
CA TYR A 56 18.70 6.11 -9.24
C TYR A 56 18.78 6.95 -7.96
N LYS A 57 19.50 8.08 -8.00
CA LYS A 57 19.84 8.87 -6.79
C LYS A 57 18.62 9.33 -6.01
N GLU A 58 17.55 9.69 -6.70
CA GLU A 58 16.33 10.17 -6.05
C GLU A 58 15.44 9.04 -5.56
N LYS A 59 14.80 9.26 -4.42
CA LYS A 59 13.84 8.32 -3.82
C LYS A 59 12.42 8.54 -4.33
N PRO A 60 11.58 7.50 -4.37
CA PRO A 60 10.16 7.65 -4.60
C PRO A 60 9.51 8.59 -3.59
N SER A 61 8.62 9.47 -4.06
CA SER A 61 7.78 10.31 -3.21
C SER A 61 6.64 9.49 -2.61
N ASP A 62 6.29 9.75 -1.34
CA ASP A 62 5.12 9.17 -0.68
C ASP A 62 3.78 9.67 -1.26
N SER A 63 3.81 10.73 -2.09
CA SER A 63 2.61 11.28 -2.72
C SER A 63 2.16 10.43 -3.89
N ARG A 64 0.96 9.86 -3.79
CA ARG A 64 0.31 9.03 -4.83
C ARG A 64 0.10 9.71 -6.19
N HIS A 65 0.23 11.04 -6.23
CA HIS A 65 0.03 11.85 -7.43
C HIS A 65 1.30 12.58 -7.87
N HIS A 66 2.43 12.31 -7.21
CA HIS A 66 3.71 12.88 -7.61
C HIS A 66 4.19 12.22 -8.89
N PHE A 67 4.46 13.03 -9.91
CA PHE A 67 5.09 12.57 -11.12
C PHE A 67 6.60 12.80 -11.00
N GLN A 68 7.37 11.72 -11.14
CA GLN A 68 8.82 11.75 -11.15
C GLN A 68 9.32 11.42 -12.56
N PRO A 69 9.88 12.37 -13.33
CA PRO A 69 10.50 12.04 -14.60
C PRO A 69 11.78 11.22 -14.39
N PHE A 70 12.21 10.55 -15.47
CA PHE A 70 13.57 10.04 -15.53
C PHE A 70 14.48 11.17 -16.04
N ILE A 71 15.47 11.53 -15.24
CA ILE A 71 16.53 12.52 -15.55
C ILE A 71 17.86 11.76 -15.59
N GLU A 72 18.55 11.71 -16.73
CA GLU A 72 19.72 10.83 -16.88
C GLU A 72 20.88 11.20 -15.96
N SER A 73 21.08 12.48 -15.67
CA SER A 73 22.15 12.96 -14.78
C SER A 73 22.02 12.46 -13.33
N HIS A 74 20.83 12.03 -12.92
CA HIS A 74 20.55 11.50 -11.59
C HIS A 74 20.74 9.98 -11.51
N PHE A 75 21.07 9.33 -12.63
CA PHE A 75 21.37 7.91 -12.66
C PHE A 75 22.76 7.62 -12.06
N SER A 76 22.84 6.67 -11.12
CA SER A 76 24.09 6.22 -10.53
C SER A 76 24.38 4.77 -10.95
N ILE A 77 25.64 4.44 -11.19
CA ILE A 77 26.07 3.06 -11.46
C ILE A 77 26.39 2.38 -10.12
N GLU A 78 25.35 2.15 -9.33
CA GLU A 78 25.43 1.37 -8.10
C GLU A 78 24.49 0.18 -8.23
N SER A 79 25.00 -1.04 -8.07
CA SER A 79 24.17 -2.24 -8.23
C SER A 79 23.17 -2.40 -7.09
N VAL A 80 21.96 -2.83 -7.45
CA VAL A 80 20.92 -3.14 -6.46
C VAL A 80 21.16 -4.52 -5.89
N GLY A 81 21.80 -4.58 -4.72
CA GLY A 81 21.95 -5.81 -3.95
C GLY A 81 22.73 -6.92 -4.67
N SER A 82 22.73 -8.10 -4.07
CA SER A 82 23.38 -9.28 -4.65
C SER A 82 22.48 -9.90 -5.72
N VAL A 83 23.05 -10.10 -6.91
CA VAL A 83 22.42 -10.86 -8.00
C VAL A 83 22.84 -12.32 -7.86
N PHE A 84 21.87 -13.22 -7.97
CA PHE A 84 22.10 -14.65 -7.93
C PHE A 84 21.69 -15.30 -9.25
N SER A 85 22.25 -16.46 -9.59
CA SER A 85 21.86 -17.20 -10.81
C SER A 85 20.38 -17.61 -10.78
N GLN A 86 19.83 -17.86 -9.59
CA GLN A 86 18.41 -18.14 -9.35
C GLN A 86 17.49 -17.00 -9.79
N ASP A 87 17.97 -15.75 -9.80
CA ASP A 87 17.17 -14.61 -10.28
C ASP A 87 16.87 -14.74 -11.79
N LEU A 88 17.80 -15.30 -12.56
CA LEU A 88 17.59 -15.57 -13.99
C LEU A 88 16.52 -16.65 -14.20
N ILE A 89 16.49 -17.69 -13.36
CA ILE A 89 15.47 -18.75 -13.41
C ILE A 89 14.07 -18.17 -13.21
N ILE A 90 13.92 -17.28 -12.24
CA ILE A 90 12.64 -16.66 -11.89
C ILE A 90 12.23 -15.55 -12.87
N SER A 91 13.17 -14.96 -13.62
CA SER A 91 12.89 -13.87 -14.56
C SER A 91 11.88 -14.22 -15.65
N ALA A 92 11.96 -15.43 -16.23
CA ALA A 92 11.09 -15.87 -17.31
C ALA A 92 9.62 -16.08 -16.85
N PRO A 93 9.33 -16.80 -15.75
CA PRO A 93 7.99 -16.88 -15.18
C PRO A 93 7.40 -15.51 -14.81
N ILE A 94 8.22 -14.59 -14.29
CA ILE A 94 7.76 -13.23 -14.00
C ILE A 94 7.38 -12.49 -15.29
N GLN A 95 8.17 -12.61 -16.35
CA GLN A 95 7.85 -12.02 -17.64
C GLN A 95 6.53 -12.56 -18.20
N GLN A 96 6.29 -13.88 -18.06
CA GLN A 96 5.01 -14.48 -18.41
C GLN A 96 3.87 -13.86 -17.60
N LEU A 97 3.98 -13.81 -16.26
CA LEU A 97 2.97 -13.18 -15.39
C LEU A 97 2.62 -11.74 -15.80
N LEU A 98 3.61 -10.94 -16.18
CA LEU A 98 3.41 -9.54 -16.60
C LEU A 98 2.63 -9.39 -17.90
N ASN A 99 2.63 -10.43 -18.73
CA ASN A 99 1.98 -10.50 -20.04
C ASN A 99 0.68 -11.33 -20.03
N LEU A 100 0.33 -11.96 -18.91
CA LEU A 100 -0.92 -12.70 -18.78
C LEU A 100 -2.13 -11.77 -18.81
N PHE A 101 -3.21 -12.26 -19.42
CA PHE A 101 -4.52 -11.63 -19.34
C PHE A 101 -5.10 -11.72 -17.92
N SER A 102 -6.07 -10.87 -17.60
CA SER A 102 -6.73 -10.88 -16.30
C SER A 102 -7.50 -12.19 -16.08
N TYR A 103 -7.15 -12.91 -15.01
CA TYR A 103 -7.90 -14.06 -14.52
C TYR A 103 -8.89 -13.64 -13.43
N PRO A 104 -10.03 -14.35 -13.29
CA PRO A 104 -10.86 -14.24 -12.08
C PRO A 104 -10.04 -14.54 -10.83
N SER A 105 -10.41 -13.92 -9.71
CA SER A 105 -9.70 -14.15 -8.45
C SER A 105 -9.91 -15.59 -7.96
N ILE A 106 -8.82 -16.34 -7.82
CA ILE A 106 -8.81 -17.69 -7.24
C ILE A 106 -9.01 -17.56 -5.72
N SER A 107 -9.95 -18.32 -5.17
CA SER A 107 -10.31 -18.24 -3.75
C SER A 107 -9.27 -18.90 -2.84
N PHE A 108 -9.31 -18.58 -1.53
CA PHE A 108 -8.44 -19.22 -0.55
C PHE A 108 -8.67 -20.73 -0.44
N ASP A 109 -9.91 -21.18 -0.59
CA ASP A 109 -10.22 -22.61 -0.57
C ASP A 109 -9.66 -23.31 -1.81
N GLN A 110 -9.77 -22.68 -2.99
CA GLN A 110 -9.15 -23.19 -4.22
C GLN A 110 -7.63 -23.30 -4.10
N TRP A 111 -6.95 -22.25 -3.60
CA TRP A 111 -5.51 -22.33 -3.35
C TRP A 111 -5.13 -23.38 -2.30
N THR A 112 -5.94 -23.53 -1.25
CA THR A 112 -5.72 -24.57 -0.23
C THR A 112 -5.75 -25.96 -0.86
N HIS A 113 -6.75 -26.24 -1.68
CA HIS A 113 -6.87 -27.52 -2.38
C HIS A 113 -5.79 -27.71 -3.44
N PHE A 114 -5.43 -26.66 -4.19
CA PHE A 114 -4.34 -26.69 -5.17
C PHE A 114 -3.02 -27.11 -4.52
N TYR A 115 -2.60 -26.42 -3.45
CA TYR A 115 -1.32 -26.70 -2.80
C TYR A 115 -1.31 -28.05 -2.06
N TYR A 116 -2.46 -28.45 -1.49
CA TYR A 116 -2.59 -29.80 -0.94
C TYR A 116 -2.45 -30.88 -2.03
N GLY A 117 -3.14 -30.73 -3.16
CA GLY A 117 -3.01 -31.63 -4.31
C GLY A 117 -1.58 -31.69 -4.83
N LEU A 118 -0.93 -30.53 -4.97
CA LEU A 118 0.47 -30.44 -5.37
C LEU A 118 1.41 -31.23 -4.45
N ALA A 119 1.23 -31.12 -3.13
CA ALA A 119 2.01 -31.88 -2.15
C ALA A 119 1.71 -33.39 -2.24
N GLN A 120 0.46 -33.77 -2.48
CA GLN A 120 0.05 -35.17 -2.64
C GLN A 120 0.64 -35.80 -3.89
N ASP A 121 0.48 -35.15 -5.04
CA ASP A 121 0.96 -35.63 -6.35
C ASP A 121 2.49 -35.72 -6.38
N SER A 122 3.16 -34.87 -5.60
CA SER A 122 4.62 -34.86 -5.46
C SER A 122 5.15 -35.80 -4.36
N GLY A 123 4.29 -36.56 -3.67
CA GLY A 123 4.70 -37.54 -2.64
C GLY A 123 5.03 -36.95 -1.25
N TYR A 124 4.75 -35.67 -1.03
CA TYR A 124 4.97 -34.94 0.22
C TYR A 124 3.72 -34.87 1.12
N ALA A 125 2.73 -35.74 0.90
CA ALA A 125 1.59 -35.91 1.80
C ALA A 125 1.41 -37.37 2.24
N ARG A 126 0.84 -37.57 3.43
CA ARG A 126 0.39 -38.85 3.97
C ARG A 126 -1.02 -38.68 4.53
N GLY A 127 -2.03 -39.07 3.75
CA GLY A 127 -3.42 -38.69 4.05
C GLY A 127 -3.52 -37.17 4.17
N GLN A 128 -4.14 -36.66 5.23
CA GLN A 128 -4.28 -35.22 5.47
C GLN A 128 -3.00 -34.53 5.98
N HIS A 129 -1.94 -35.27 6.26
CA HIS A 129 -0.71 -34.72 6.83
C HIS A 129 0.32 -34.40 5.75
N ILE A 130 0.76 -33.15 5.67
CA ILE A 130 1.81 -32.71 4.74
C ILE A 130 3.17 -32.83 5.42
N LYS A 131 4.14 -33.43 4.73
CA LYS A 131 5.52 -33.63 5.17
C LYS A 131 6.33 -32.32 5.01
N HIS A 132 6.01 -31.33 5.84
CA HIS A 132 6.57 -29.99 5.73
C HIS A 132 8.10 -29.93 5.78
N ASP A 133 8.74 -30.77 6.60
CA ASP A 133 10.20 -30.76 6.73
C ASP A 133 10.90 -31.24 5.45
N GLN A 134 10.33 -32.25 4.77
CA GLN A 134 10.84 -32.72 3.47
C GLN A 134 10.66 -31.66 2.36
N ILE A 135 9.56 -30.90 2.38
CA ILE A 135 9.36 -29.77 1.46
C ILE A 135 10.41 -28.68 1.73
N LEU A 136 10.74 -28.40 2.99
CA LEU A 136 11.77 -27.44 3.35
C LEU A 136 13.16 -27.89 2.87
N GLU A 137 13.51 -29.16 3.07
CA GLU A 137 14.77 -29.74 2.58
C GLU A 137 14.90 -29.62 1.05
N LEU A 138 13.83 -29.95 0.31
CA LEU A 138 13.78 -29.77 -1.14
C LEU A 138 14.00 -28.31 -1.54
N PHE A 139 13.38 -27.37 -0.84
CA PHE A 139 13.54 -25.94 -1.08
C PHE A 139 14.97 -25.46 -0.84
N LEU A 140 15.59 -25.87 0.26
CA LEU A 140 16.96 -25.51 0.59
C LEU A 140 17.94 -26.10 -0.44
N GLN A 141 17.70 -27.33 -0.89
CA GLN A 141 18.51 -27.97 -1.93
C GLN A 141 18.38 -27.26 -3.29
N TYR A 142 17.15 -26.87 -3.68
CA TYR A 142 16.90 -26.29 -5.00
C TYR A 142 17.33 -24.82 -5.08
N TRP A 143 16.97 -24.01 -4.08
CA TRP A 143 17.19 -22.56 -4.10
C TRP A 143 18.48 -22.13 -3.41
N GLY A 144 18.95 -22.90 -2.43
CA GLY A 144 20.08 -22.53 -1.59
C GLY A 144 19.69 -21.58 -0.46
N GLN A 145 20.36 -21.74 0.69
CA GLN A 145 20.09 -20.97 1.90
C GLN A 145 20.39 -19.47 1.70
N GLU A 146 21.51 -19.13 1.07
CA GLU A 146 21.94 -17.74 0.84
C GLU A 146 20.93 -16.96 -0.01
N TYR A 147 20.43 -17.59 -1.08
CA TYR A 147 19.42 -16.98 -1.95
C TYR A 147 18.14 -16.68 -1.19
N LEU A 148 17.59 -17.68 -0.49
CA LEU A 148 16.35 -17.53 0.28
C LEU A 148 16.52 -16.48 1.39
N GLN A 149 17.68 -16.42 2.03
CA GLN A 149 17.99 -15.40 3.04
C GLN A 149 18.00 -14.00 2.43
N ALA A 150 18.67 -13.81 1.29
CA ALA A 150 18.71 -12.54 0.58
C ALA A 150 17.32 -12.05 0.15
N LYS A 151 16.40 -12.97 -0.17
CA LYS A 151 15.00 -12.65 -0.53
C LYS A 151 14.05 -12.52 0.68
N ASN A 152 14.55 -12.66 1.91
CA ASN A 152 13.76 -12.70 3.16
C ASN A 152 12.71 -13.84 3.18
N LEU A 153 13.07 -14.99 2.61
CA LEU A 153 12.22 -16.18 2.49
C LEU A 153 12.85 -17.45 3.07
N LEU A 154 14.03 -17.36 3.69
CA LEU A 154 14.63 -18.48 4.41
C LEU A 154 13.70 -18.91 5.56
N CYS A 155 13.43 -20.21 5.63
CA CYS A 155 12.69 -20.85 6.70
C CYS A 155 13.61 -21.81 7.45
N HIS A 156 13.36 -22.02 8.74
CA HIS A 156 14.16 -22.92 9.57
C HIS A 156 13.39 -24.17 9.97
N GLN A 157 14.13 -25.25 10.28
CA GLN A 157 13.54 -26.43 10.90
C GLN A 157 12.87 -26.04 12.24
N ASN A 158 11.75 -26.69 12.57
CA ASN A 158 10.92 -26.43 13.76
C ASN A 158 10.20 -25.06 13.79
N GLU A 159 10.30 -24.23 12.75
CA GLU A 159 9.53 -23.00 12.68
C GLU A 159 8.05 -23.31 12.36
N GLU A 160 7.14 -23.15 13.33
CA GLU A 160 5.72 -23.51 13.11
C GLU A 160 4.93 -22.52 12.25
N ASN A 161 5.35 -21.26 12.21
CA ASN A 161 4.65 -20.19 11.51
C ASN A 161 5.38 -19.70 10.25
N SER A 162 6.22 -20.54 9.64
CA SER A 162 6.93 -20.20 8.40
C SER A 162 5.97 -20.00 7.22
N TRP A 163 6.37 -19.20 6.24
CA TRP A 163 5.53 -18.95 5.07
C TRP A 163 5.33 -20.21 4.22
N LEU A 164 6.39 -21.02 4.10
CA LEU A 164 6.39 -22.25 3.34
C LEU A 164 5.47 -23.30 3.98
N LYS A 165 5.43 -23.42 5.31
CA LYS A 165 4.41 -24.27 5.95
C LYS A 165 3.00 -23.73 5.67
N ASN A 166 2.82 -22.42 5.77
CA ASN A 166 1.51 -21.79 5.67
C ASN A 166 0.90 -21.86 4.26
N ILE A 167 1.70 -21.81 3.18
CA ILE A 167 1.19 -21.92 1.80
C ILE A 167 0.68 -23.33 1.49
N PHE A 168 1.18 -24.36 2.17
CA PHE A 168 0.66 -25.72 2.04
C PHE A 168 -0.50 -26.04 3.01
N ARG A 169 -0.80 -25.14 3.96
CA ARG A 169 -1.91 -25.28 4.91
C ARG A 169 -3.18 -24.58 4.39
N LYS A 170 -4.25 -24.60 5.20
CA LYS A 170 -5.44 -23.79 4.93
C LYS A 170 -5.08 -22.31 4.80
N HIS A 171 -5.33 -21.75 3.63
CA HIS A 171 -5.07 -20.35 3.34
C HIS A 171 -6.01 -19.46 4.16
N ARG A 172 -5.42 -18.48 4.84
CA ARG A 172 -6.14 -17.44 5.62
C ARG A 172 -5.77 -16.02 5.17
N LYS A 173 -4.86 -15.92 4.20
CA LYS A 173 -4.31 -14.69 3.64
C LYS A 173 -3.76 -15.00 2.25
N SER A 174 -3.55 -13.96 1.46
CA SER A 174 -2.84 -14.06 0.19
C SER A 174 -1.34 -14.23 0.42
N PHE A 175 -0.68 -14.95 -0.48
CA PHE A 175 0.78 -15.02 -0.57
C PHE A 175 1.24 -14.15 -1.75
N SER A 176 2.50 -13.73 -1.72
CA SER A 176 3.07 -12.93 -2.79
C SER A 176 3.29 -13.76 -4.06
N PHE A 177 3.27 -13.11 -5.22
CA PHE A 177 3.54 -13.78 -6.50
C PHE A 177 4.87 -14.55 -6.48
N PHE A 178 5.88 -14.02 -5.81
CA PHE A 178 7.21 -14.64 -5.74
C PHE A 178 7.19 -15.91 -4.87
N GLU A 179 6.46 -15.93 -3.75
CA GLU A 179 6.26 -17.16 -2.95
C GLU A 179 5.59 -18.26 -3.79
N HIS A 180 4.54 -17.90 -4.55
CA HIS A 180 3.88 -18.83 -5.47
C HIS A 180 4.86 -19.34 -6.55
N LEU A 181 5.62 -18.43 -7.19
CA LEU A 181 6.60 -18.78 -8.22
C LEU A 181 7.69 -19.70 -7.71
N LEU A 182 8.23 -19.49 -6.50
CA LEU A 182 9.25 -20.40 -5.94
C LEU A 182 8.68 -21.81 -5.81
N VAL A 183 7.44 -21.97 -5.32
CA VAL A 183 6.80 -23.28 -5.23
C VAL A 183 6.55 -23.89 -6.61
N TRP A 184 6.02 -23.13 -7.55
CA TRP A 184 5.77 -23.66 -8.89
C TRP A 184 7.05 -24.00 -9.65
N GLN A 185 8.12 -23.23 -9.51
CA GLN A 185 9.41 -23.57 -10.11
C GLN A 185 10.05 -24.79 -9.43
N THR A 186 9.80 -25.04 -8.14
CA THR A 186 10.27 -26.25 -7.46
C THR A 186 9.51 -27.51 -7.88
N PHE A 187 8.18 -27.46 -7.94
CA PHE A 187 7.34 -28.66 -8.17
C PHE A 187 6.84 -28.82 -9.61
N LEU A 188 6.69 -27.72 -10.34
CA LEU A 188 6.03 -27.63 -11.65
C LEU A 188 6.89 -26.87 -12.66
N SER A 189 8.23 -27.05 -12.63
CA SER A 189 9.19 -26.29 -13.46
C SER A 189 8.93 -26.32 -14.96
N ARG A 190 8.21 -27.35 -15.45
CA ARG A 190 7.87 -27.53 -16.87
C ARG A 190 6.46 -27.07 -17.22
N GLU A 191 5.62 -26.77 -16.24
CA GLU A 191 4.25 -26.35 -16.48
C GLU A 191 4.17 -24.87 -16.85
N LYS A 192 3.23 -24.57 -17.74
CA LYS A 192 2.90 -23.19 -18.09
C LYS A 192 2.05 -22.56 -16.99
N LEU A 193 2.27 -21.28 -16.72
CA LEU A 193 1.53 -20.58 -15.67
C LEU A 193 0.02 -20.55 -15.94
N GLU A 194 -0.38 -20.44 -17.20
CA GLU A 194 -1.77 -20.50 -17.64
C GLU A 194 -2.45 -21.81 -17.22
N ASN A 195 -1.74 -22.94 -17.34
CA ASN A 195 -2.26 -24.24 -16.92
C ASN A 195 -2.46 -24.28 -15.40
N ILE A 196 -1.52 -23.71 -14.64
CA ILE A 196 -1.60 -23.62 -13.17
C ILE A 196 -2.81 -22.78 -12.75
N PHE A 197 -2.98 -21.60 -13.34
CA PHE A 197 -4.13 -20.73 -13.08
C PHE A 197 -5.45 -21.41 -13.47
N HIS A 198 -5.50 -22.01 -14.66
CA HIS A 198 -6.67 -22.74 -15.14
C HIS A 198 -7.03 -23.89 -14.19
N HIS A 199 -6.05 -24.69 -13.77
CA HIS A 199 -6.28 -25.78 -12.84
C HIS A 199 -6.82 -25.27 -11.51
N ALA A 200 -6.13 -24.31 -10.87
CA ALA A 200 -6.54 -23.75 -9.59
C ALA A 200 -7.95 -23.12 -9.62
N GLN A 201 -8.32 -22.46 -10.72
CA GLN A 201 -9.64 -21.85 -10.89
C GLN A 201 -10.77 -22.88 -11.01
N HIS A 202 -10.51 -24.08 -11.56
CA HIS A 202 -11.52 -25.11 -11.77
C HIS A 202 -11.66 -26.08 -10.59
N ILE A 203 -10.84 -25.93 -9.54
CA ILE A 203 -11.00 -26.69 -8.31
C ILE A 203 -12.34 -26.31 -7.65
N GLN A 204 -13.14 -27.32 -7.35
CA GLN A 204 -14.40 -27.22 -6.61
C GLN A 204 -14.16 -27.68 -5.16
N PRO A 205 -14.04 -26.76 -4.18
CA PRO A 205 -13.80 -27.13 -2.78
C PRO A 205 -14.98 -27.91 -2.22
N VAL A 206 -14.73 -29.10 -1.68
CA VAL A 206 -15.76 -29.89 -0.99
C VAL A 206 -15.86 -29.41 0.46
N PHE A 207 -16.96 -28.76 0.81
CA PHE A 207 -17.23 -28.33 2.19
C PHE A 207 -17.79 -29.50 3.01
N ILE A 208 -16.96 -30.09 3.89
CA ILE A 208 -17.48 -30.97 4.93
C ILE A 208 -18.11 -30.09 6.01
N VAL A 209 -19.44 -29.95 5.98
CA VAL A 209 -20.19 -29.36 7.09
C VAL A 209 -20.07 -30.30 8.27
N LYS A 210 -19.25 -29.93 9.27
CA LYS A 210 -19.32 -30.59 10.58
C LYS A 210 -20.70 -30.27 11.16
N THR A 211 -21.66 -31.18 10.98
CA THR A 211 -22.93 -31.14 11.69
C THR A 211 -22.60 -31.16 13.18
N THR A 212 -22.76 -30.02 13.83
CA THR A 212 -22.43 -29.88 15.25
C THR A 212 -23.46 -30.71 16.00
N THR A 213 -23.05 -31.86 16.51
CA THR A 213 -23.86 -32.65 17.43
C THR A 213 -24.17 -31.78 18.65
N ILE A 214 -25.45 -31.68 18.95
CA ILE A 214 -26.03 -30.89 20.03
C ILE A 214 -25.54 -31.49 21.37
N GLU A 215 -24.46 -30.94 21.94
CA GLU A 215 -24.03 -31.19 23.32
C GLU A 215 -24.76 -30.20 24.26
N ASN A 216 -26.05 -30.42 24.51
CA ASN A 216 -26.92 -29.46 25.20
C ASN A 216 -26.76 -29.40 26.74
N ASP A 217 -26.12 -30.38 27.40
CA ASP A 217 -26.05 -30.39 28.87
C ASP A 217 -24.79 -29.72 29.45
N LEU A 218 -23.66 -29.72 28.72
CA LEU A 218 -22.41 -29.10 29.17
C LEU A 218 -22.44 -27.57 29.11
N ASP A 219 -23.25 -26.97 28.23
CA ASP A 219 -23.28 -25.52 28.00
C ASP A 219 -24.09 -24.75 29.06
N ILE A 220 -25.06 -25.40 29.72
CA ILE A 220 -25.90 -24.75 30.75
C ILE A 220 -25.10 -24.48 32.03
N VAL A 221 -24.31 -25.46 32.49
CA VAL A 221 -23.48 -25.32 33.71
C VAL A 221 -22.41 -24.25 33.51
N LYS A 222 -21.79 -24.23 32.33
CA LYS A 222 -20.76 -23.25 31.96
C LYS A 222 -21.34 -21.84 31.80
N CYS A 223 -22.55 -21.71 31.25
CA CYS A 223 -23.28 -20.45 31.20
C CYS A 223 -23.48 -19.86 32.60
N ALA A 224 -23.96 -20.66 33.56
CA ALA A 224 -24.22 -20.18 34.91
C ALA A 224 -22.93 -19.68 35.61
N GLU A 225 -21.82 -20.39 35.42
CA GLU A 225 -20.52 -20.00 35.97
C GLU A 225 -20.02 -18.67 35.38
N TYR A 226 -20.11 -18.51 34.05
CA TYR A 226 -19.62 -17.33 33.35
C TYR A 226 -20.48 -16.10 33.66
N ARG A 227 -21.81 -16.28 33.78
CA ARG A 227 -22.72 -15.23 34.29
C ARG A 227 -22.25 -14.71 35.65
N LYS A 228 -21.98 -15.60 36.61
CA LYS A 228 -21.56 -15.22 37.97
C LYS A 228 -20.25 -14.46 37.97
N LYS A 229 -19.25 -14.93 37.21
CA LYS A 229 -17.95 -14.25 37.05
C LYS A 229 -18.10 -12.86 36.42
N TRP A 230 -18.93 -12.73 35.39
CA TRP A 230 -19.19 -11.45 34.74
C TRP A 230 -19.89 -10.44 35.68
N GLN A 231 -20.89 -10.90 36.44
CA GLN A 231 -21.58 -10.05 37.42
C GLN A 231 -20.63 -9.51 38.49
N GLN A 232 -19.74 -10.34 39.02
CA GLN A 232 -18.72 -9.93 40.01
C GLN A 232 -17.79 -8.86 39.43
N LEU A 233 -17.31 -9.04 38.20
CA LEU A 233 -16.43 -8.08 37.54
C LEU A 233 -17.12 -6.73 37.32
N VAL A 234 -18.38 -6.73 36.87
CA VAL A 234 -19.14 -5.51 36.60
C VAL A 234 -19.49 -4.76 37.88
N ARG A 235 -19.85 -5.47 38.96
CA ARG A 235 -20.13 -4.84 40.27
C ARG A 235 -18.91 -4.16 40.87
N LYS A 236 -17.73 -4.77 40.70
CA LYS A 236 -16.48 -4.23 41.26
C LYS A 236 -15.91 -3.05 40.48
N ASN A 237 -15.97 -3.09 39.14
CA ASN A 237 -15.19 -2.17 38.29
C ASN A 237 -16.01 -1.40 37.23
N GLY A 238 -17.29 -1.74 37.03
CA GLY A 238 -18.11 -1.21 35.95
C GLY A 238 -17.77 -1.79 34.57
N ILE A 239 -18.75 -1.82 33.67
CA ILE A 239 -18.72 -2.60 32.41
C ILE A 239 -17.48 -2.34 31.56
N LYS A 240 -17.06 -1.07 31.41
CA LYS A 240 -15.95 -0.70 30.52
C LYS A 240 -14.62 -1.26 31.02
N VAL A 241 -14.37 -1.17 32.33
CA VAL A 241 -13.13 -1.67 32.95
C VAL A 241 -13.17 -3.20 32.99
N SER A 242 -14.32 -3.81 33.27
CA SER A 242 -14.49 -5.28 33.31
C SER A 242 -14.14 -5.98 31.98
N ARG A 243 -14.31 -5.31 30.83
CA ARG A 243 -13.91 -5.87 29.52
C ARG A 243 -12.40 -5.91 29.30
N SER A 244 -11.66 -5.02 29.99
CA SER A 244 -10.23 -4.83 29.79
C SER A 244 -9.37 -5.50 30.87
N ILE A 245 -9.97 -6.05 31.91
CA ILE A 245 -9.28 -6.82 32.97
C ILE A 245 -8.96 -8.24 32.48
N SER A 246 -7.86 -8.82 32.98
CA SER A 246 -7.46 -10.20 32.72
C SER A 246 -8.62 -11.19 32.95
N ASN A 247 -8.85 -12.09 32.00
CA ASN A 247 -10.02 -13.00 31.87
C ASN A 247 -11.39 -12.35 31.63
N GLY A 248 -11.59 -11.05 31.89
CA GLY A 248 -12.87 -10.37 31.69
C GLY A 248 -13.30 -10.29 30.21
N GLY A 249 -12.37 -9.99 29.31
CA GLY A 249 -12.62 -9.99 27.86
C GLY A 249 -13.01 -11.36 27.30
N ALA A 250 -12.38 -12.43 27.80
CA ALA A 250 -12.68 -13.80 27.39
C ALA A 250 -14.08 -14.24 27.86
N ILE A 251 -14.44 -13.93 29.11
CA ILE A 251 -15.78 -14.20 29.67
C ILE A 251 -16.85 -13.44 28.88
N TYR A 252 -16.60 -12.15 28.58
CA TYR A 252 -17.52 -11.34 27.78
C TYR A 252 -17.72 -11.93 26.37
N ALA A 253 -16.63 -12.30 25.69
CA ALA A 253 -16.69 -12.86 24.34
C ALA A 253 -17.41 -14.21 24.30
N TRP A 254 -17.23 -15.05 25.32
CA TRP A 254 -17.93 -16.33 25.43
C TRP A 254 -19.45 -16.12 25.67
N LEU A 255 -19.83 -15.30 26.66
CA LEU A 255 -21.24 -14.98 26.93
C LEU A 255 -21.92 -14.28 25.75
N TYR A 256 -21.18 -13.48 24.98
CA TYR A 256 -21.72 -12.84 23.78
C TYR A 256 -22.15 -13.86 22.71
N ARG A 257 -21.42 -14.98 22.58
CA ARG A 257 -21.69 -16.02 21.58
C ARG A 257 -22.74 -17.03 22.04
N HIS A 258 -22.70 -17.40 23.32
CA HIS A 258 -23.54 -18.48 23.87
C HIS A 258 -24.77 -17.97 24.64
N ASP A 259 -24.78 -16.71 25.11
CA ASP A 259 -25.82 -16.18 26.00
C ASP A 259 -26.04 -14.66 25.86
N TYR A 260 -26.20 -14.24 24.61
CA TYR A 260 -26.28 -12.83 24.24
C TYR A 260 -27.41 -12.06 24.94
N LYS A 261 -28.60 -12.67 25.02
CA LYS A 261 -29.80 -12.01 25.56
C LYS A 261 -29.61 -11.59 27.02
N TRP A 262 -29.05 -12.49 27.84
CA TRP A 262 -28.78 -12.19 29.24
C TRP A 262 -27.71 -11.09 29.39
N LEU A 263 -26.63 -11.16 28.61
CA LEU A 263 -25.51 -10.21 28.68
C LEU A 263 -25.95 -8.78 28.36
N GLN A 264 -26.78 -8.61 27.33
CA GLN A 264 -27.32 -7.29 26.96
C GLN A 264 -28.24 -6.72 28.03
N GLN A 265 -29.16 -7.53 28.56
CA GLN A 265 -30.06 -7.12 29.63
C GLN A 265 -29.29 -6.69 30.89
N TYR A 266 -28.30 -7.48 31.32
CA TYR A 266 -27.51 -7.14 32.50
C TYR A 266 -26.68 -5.86 32.29
N ASN A 267 -26.01 -5.72 31.14
CA ASN A 267 -25.19 -4.53 30.86
C ASN A 267 -26.04 -3.26 30.74
N SER A 268 -27.22 -3.31 30.13
CA SER A 268 -28.10 -2.14 29.99
C SER A 268 -28.49 -1.53 31.35
N LYS A 269 -28.72 -2.38 32.36
CA LYS A 269 -29.07 -1.96 33.73
C LYS A 269 -27.91 -1.34 34.52
N HIS A 270 -26.66 -1.47 34.04
CA HIS A 270 -25.45 -1.03 34.75
C HIS A 270 -24.62 -0.02 33.93
N GLN A 271 -25.22 0.65 32.94
CA GLN A 271 -24.56 1.75 32.22
C GLN A 271 -24.61 3.04 33.05
N VAL A 272 -23.45 3.67 33.27
CA VAL A 272 -23.37 5.00 33.90
C VAL A 272 -23.64 6.07 32.85
N VAL A 273 -24.71 6.84 33.02
CA VAL A 273 -25.03 8.01 32.18
C VAL A 273 -24.12 9.17 32.58
N ARG A 274 -23.34 9.72 31.65
CA ARG A 274 -22.55 10.94 31.87
C ARG A 274 -23.34 12.17 31.40
N SER A 275 -23.38 13.20 32.22
CA SER A 275 -23.93 14.52 31.86
C SER A 275 -22.95 15.26 30.93
N PRO A 276 -23.42 15.98 29.88
CA PRO A 276 -22.55 16.70 28.95
C PRO A 276 -21.94 17.94 29.62
N LEU A 277 -20.62 18.09 29.54
CA LEU A 277 -19.90 19.30 29.94
C LEU A 277 -20.15 20.40 28.91
N ASN A 278 -20.67 21.55 29.35
CA ASN A 278 -21.01 22.68 28.47
C ASN A 278 -19.79 23.61 28.32
N THR A 279 -18.96 23.39 27.29
CA THR A 279 -17.82 24.27 26.97
C THR A 279 -18.25 25.37 26.01
N ARG A 280 -18.58 26.56 26.55
CA ARG A 280 -18.92 27.74 25.74
C ARG A 280 -17.66 28.30 25.05
N VAL A 281 -17.61 28.21 23.72
CA VAL A 281 -16.49 28.71 22.89
C VAL A 281 -16.64 30.21 22.58
N ASP A 282 -15.60 31.00 22.85
CA ASP A 282 -15.50 32.40 22.41
C ASP A 282 -15.02 32.46 20.95
N TRP A 283 -15.94 32.84 20.05
CA TRP A 283 -15.70 32.90 18.61
C TRP A 283 -14.96 34.16 18.17
N HIS A 284 -15.10 35.29 18.87
CA HIS A 284 -14.52 36.56 18.43
C HIS A 284 -13.01 36.58 18.67
N ASN A 285 -12.57 36.15 19.86
CA ASN A 285 -11.15 36.03 20.15
C ASN A 285 -10.49 34.99 19.22
N ARG A 286 -11.19 33.90 18.96
CA ARG A 286 -10.73 32.83 18.05
C ARG A 286 -10.54 33.31 16.62
N ASP A 287 -11.46 34.09 16.08
CA ASP A 287 -11.35 34.69 14.73
C ASP A 287 -10.11 35.57 14.59
N ARG A 288 -9.85 36.41 15.60
CA ARG A 288 -8.68 37.30 15.62
C ARG A 288 -7.37 36.53 15.66
N GLU A 289 -7.27 35.53 16.52
CA GLU A 289 -6.05 34.72 16.66
C GLU A 289 -5.78 33.89 15.40
N TYR A 290 -6.81 33.26 14.83
CA TYR A 290 -6.65 32.52 13.58
C TYR A 290 -6.27 33.43 12.41
N ALA A 291 -6.88 34.60 12.27
CA ALA A 291 -6.51 35.55 11.21
C ALA A 291 -5.02 35.97 11.30
N LYS A 292 -4.50 36.21 12.51
CA LYS A 292 -3.06 36.52 12.71
C LYS A 292 -2.14 35.36 12.30
N VAL A 293 -2.51 34.12 12.61
CA VAL A 293 -1.74 32.93 12.21
C VAL A 293 -1.75 32.80 10.68
N LEU A 294 -2.91 32.93 10.06
CA LEU A 294 -3.07 32.83 8.61
C LEU A 294 -2.30 33.92 7.85
N LEU A 295 -2.33 35.16 8.32
CA LEU A 295 -1.55 36.26 7.72
C LEU A 295 -0.05 35.99 7.78
N ARG A 296 0.46 35.51 8.92
CA ARG A 296 1.88 35.13 9.05
C ARG A 296 2.26 34.04 8.05
N LEU A 297 1.41 33.01 7.90
CA LEU A 297 1.61 31.96 6.90
C LEU A 297 1.61 32.52 5.47
N ALA A 298 0.64 33.35 5.10
CA ALA A 298 0.59 33.95 3.77
C ALA A 298 1.85 34.76 3.44
N HIS A 299 2.39 35.52 4.42
CA HIS A 299 3.63 36.26 4.26
C HIS A 299 4.84 35.33 4.09
N GLN A 300 4.95 34.30 4.92
CA GLN A 300 6.04 33.32 4.83
C GLN A 300 6.09 32.64 3.46
N PHE A 301 4.93 32.39 2.87
CA PHE A 301 4.80 31.63 1.63
C PHE A 301 4.72 32.50 0.37
N LYS A 302 4.75 33.83 0.48
CA LYS A 302 4.48 34.76 -0.65
C LYS A 302 5.30 34.44 -1.91
N ASP A 303 6.61 34.24 -1.74
CA ASP A 303 7.56 33.99 -2.84
C ASP A 303 8.10 32.54 -2.84
N ASP A 304 7.47 31.67 -2.05
CA ASP A 304 7.91 30.28 -1.92
C ASP A 304 7.47 29.45 -3.14
N LEU A 305 8.46 29.01 -3.92
CA LEU A 305 8.33 28.09 -5.05
C LEU A 305 8.62 26.63 -4.65
N SER A 306 8.51 26.26 -3.37
CA SER A 306 8.59 24.85 -2.99
C SER A 306 7.51 24.01 -3.70
N PRO A 307 7.79 22.73 -4.01
CA PRO A 307 6.82 21.80 -4.60
C PRO A 307 5.78 21.34 -3.57
N THR A 308 5.05 22.29 -2.99
CA THR A 308 4.00 22.07 -1.99
C THR A 308 2.61 22.00 -2.63
N PRO A 309 1.63 21.36 -1.94
CA PRO A 309 0.24 21.37 -2.38
C PRO A 309 -0.28 22.79 -2.63
N ARG A 310 -1.38 22.90 -3.39
CA ARG A 310 -2.08 24.18 -3.59
C ARG A 310 -2.45 24.78 -2.24
N ARG A 311 -2.18 26.07 -2.06
CA ARG A 311 -2.56 26.85 -0.87
C ARG A 311 -4.04 27.22 -0.95
N SER A 312 -4.86 26.18 -1.00
CA SER A 312 -6.32 26.25 -1.10
C SER A 312 -6.95 26.70 0.23
N ARG A 313 -8.24 27.01 0.19
CA ARG A 313 -9.03 27.30 1.40
C ARG A 313 -8.85 26.21 2.46
N ASN A 314 -8.98 24.95 2.06
CA ASN A 314 -8.83 23.81 2.96
C ASN A 314 -7.40 23.70 3.50
N TRP A 315 -6.39 23.92 2.66
CA TRP A 315 -4.98 23.87 3.07
C TRP A 315 -4.68 24.85 4.21
N TYR A 316 -5.16 26.10 4.11
CA TYR A 316 -5.01 27.10 5.16
C TYR A 316 -5.77 26.74 6.44
N LEU A 317 -7.00 26.22 6.32
CA LEU A 317 -7.81 25.82 7.48
C LEU A 317 -7.16 24.66 8.25
N MET A 318 -6.51 23.73 7.55
CA MET A 318 -5.79 22.61 8.18
C MET A 318 -4.55 23.05 8.98
N GLN A 319 -4.06 24.29 8.78
CA GLN A 319 -2.96 24.84 9.58
C GLN A 319 -3.43 25.39 10.94
N LEU A 320 -4.75 25.44 11.19
CA LEU A 320 -5.31 25.98 12.42
C LEU A 320 -5.63 24.87 13.44
N PRO A 321 -5.51 25.15 14.75
CA PRO A 321 -5.97 24.24 15.78
C PRO A 321 -7.47 23.96 15.66
N GLN A 322 -7.92 22.72 15.91
CA GLN A 322 -9.34 22.34 15.89
C GLN A 322 -10.05 22.58 14.54
N HIS A 323 -9.35 22.38 13.41
CA HIS A 323 -9.85 22.61 12.05
C HIS A 323 -11.25 22.02 11.76
N SER A 324 -11.57 20.85 12.32
CA SER A 324 -12.87 20.19 12.17
C SER A 324 -14.03 21.04 12.70
N SER A 325 -13.80 21.84 13.73
CA SER A 325 -14.80 22.77 14.28
C SER A 325 -14.93 24.05 13.46
N ILE A 326 -13.91 24.42 12.69
CA ILE A 326 -13.85 25.67 11.94
C ILE A 326 -14.69 25.58 10.67
N GLU A 327 -14.61 24.44 9.98
CA GLU A 327 -15.33 24.22 8.72
C GLU A 327 -16.84 24.47 8.88
N HIS A 328 -17.42 23.98 9.98
CA HIS A 328 -18.84 24.12 10.30
C HIS A 328 -19.23 25.47 10.94
N ASN A 329 -18.27 26.29 11.39
CA ASN A 329 -18.54 27.56 12.10
C ASN A 329 -17.93 28.79 11.41
N LEU A 330 -17.53 28.68 10.15
CA LEU A 330 -16.93 29.77 9.36
C LEU A 330 -17.78 31.05 9.29
N SER A 331 -19.10 30.94 9.42
CA SER A 331 -20.00 32.09 9.50
C SER A 331 -19.74 32.98 10.73
N LYS A 332 -19.16 32.41 11.80
CA LYS A 332 -18.79 33.10 13.04
C LYS A 332 -17.37 33.67 13.02
N LEU A 333 -16.64 33.51 11.91
CA LEU A 333 -15.22 33.88 11.76
C LEU A 333 -15.02 34.83 10.56
N PRO A 334 -15.52 36.09 10.63
CA PRO A 334 -15.48 37.03 9.51
C PRO A 334 -14.07 37.41 9.04
N LEU A 335 -13.09 37.54 9.95
CA LEU A 335 -11.70 37.89 9.59
C LEU A 335 -11.04 36.74 8.83
N VAL A 336 -11.19 35.51 9.31
CA VAL A 336 -10.73 34.31 8.60
C VAL A 336 -11.40 34.21 7.23
N ARG A 337 -12.71 34.51 7.13
CA ARG A 337 -13.41 34.51 5.84
C ARG A 337 -12.81 35.52 4.85
N CYS A 338 -12.52 36.74 5.31
CA CYS A 338 -11.89 37.78 4.49
C CYS A 338 -10.50 37.35 4.01
N PHE A 339 -9.69 36.77 4.91
CA PHE A 339 -8.39 36.21 4.56
C PHE A 339 -8.50 35.16 3.44
N LEU A 340 -9.43 34.21 3.56
CA LEU A 340 -9.58 33.11 2.60
C LEU A 340 -10.04 33.56 1.21
N VAL A 341 -10.68 34.74 1.11
CA VAL A 341 -11.02 35.32 -0.19
C VAL A 341 -9.80 35.95 -0.86
N LYS A 342 -8.90 36.56 -0.07
CA LYS A 342 -7.80 37.37 -0.58
C LYS A 342 -6.50 36.59 -0.83
N TYR A 343 -6.18 35.61 0.00
CA TYR A 343 -4.85 34.97 0.02
C TYR A 343 -4.85 33.50 -0.43
N VAL A 344 -6.02 32.95 -0.77
CA VAL A 344 -6.11 31.59 -1.32
C VAL A 344 -5.59 31.59 -2.75
N GLU A 345 -4.64 30.70 -3.01
CA GLU A 345 -4.10 30.49 -4.34
C GLU A 345 -5.20 29.95 -5.27
N SER A 346 -5.44 30.62 -6.39
CA SER A 346 -6.33 30.17 -7.46
C SER A 346 -5.79 28.93 -8.16
N ILE A 347 -6.60 28.29 -9.01
CA ILE A 347 -6.13 27.15 -9.81
C ILE A 347 -5.04 27.64 -10.78
N THR A 348 -5.26 28.77 -11.43
CA THR A 348 -4.32 29.38 -12.38
C THR A 348 -2.97 29.68 -11.74
N GLU A 349 -2.95 30.37 -10.59
CA GLU A 349 -1.71 30.69 -9.86
C GLU A 349 -0.97 29.42 -9.45
N TYR A 350 -1.69 28.39 -8.97
CA TYR A 350 -1.08 27.12 -8.62
C TYR A 350 -0.44 26.41 -9.82
N GLN A 351 -1.12 26.41 -10.97
CA GLN A 351 -0.58 25.83 -12.20
C GLN A 351 0.69 26.56 -12.65
N LEU A 352 0.68 27.89 -12.62
CA LEU A 352 1.84 28.70 -12.98
C LEU A 352 3.01 28.48 -12.01
N ARG A 353 2.75 28.41 -10.69
CA ARG A 353 3.78 28.08 -9.70
C ARG A 353 4.43 26.73 -10.01
N ARG A 354 3.64 25.68 -10.28
CA ARG A 354 4.16 24.35 -10.64
C ARG A 354 4.98 24.38 -11.93
N VAL A 355 4.58 25.17 -12.92
CA VAL A 355 5.37 25.36 -14.15
C VAL A 355 6.70 26.05 -13.85
N CYS A 356 6.71 27.11 -13.04
CA CYS A 356 7.96 27.77 -12.62
C CYS A 356 8.91 26.80 -11.90
N VAL A 357 8.38 25.93 -11.03
CA VAL A 357 9.17 24.88 -10.37
C VAL A 357 9.73 23.88 -11.38
N ALA A 358 8.92 23.40 -12.32
CA ALA A 358 9.34 22.47 -13.35
C ALA A 358 10.46 23.06 -14.23
N VAL A 359 10.33 24.33 -14.63
CA VAL A 359 11.36 25.04 -15.39
C VAL A 359 12.65 25.16 -14.57
N LYS A 360 12.55 25.56 -13.29
CA LYS A 360 13.72 25.68 -12.41
C LYS A 360 14.50 24.37 -12.30
N ILE A 361 13.80 23.24 -12.13
CA ILE A 361 14.41 21.90 -12.05
C ILE A 361 15.08 21.53 -13.38
N LEU A 362 14.37 21.66 -14.51
CA LEU A 362 14.95 21.32 -15.81
C LEU A 362 16.18 22.19 -16.14
N SER A 363 16.13 23.48 -15.81
CA SER A 363 17.26 24.38 -16.03
C SER A 363 18.45 24.07 -15.13
N SER A 364 18.24 23.67 -13.86
CA SER A 364 19.36 23.27 -12.98
C SER A 364 20.04 21.99 -13.45
N ASP A 365 19.29 21.10 -14.09
CA ASP A 365 19.77 19.79 -14.53
C ASP A 365 20.24 19.80 -16.00
N PHE A 366 20.37 20.99 -16.60
CA PHE A 366 20.76 21.22 -17.99
C PHE A 366 19.89 20.48 -19.02
N GLN A 367 18.60 20.31 -18.70
CA GLN A 367 17.64 19.61 -19.54
C GLN A 367 16.90 20.58 -20.49
N PRO A 368 16.56 20.15 -21.71
CA PRO A 368 15.78 20.95 -22.65
C PRO A 368 14.36 21.31 -22.14
N LEU A 369 13.93 22.56 -22.36
CA LEU A 369 12.64 23.09 -21.92
C LEU A 369 11.50 22.84 -22.95
N HIS A 370 11.25 21.57 -23.29
CA HIS A 370 10.08 21.22 -24.10
C HIS A 370 8.79 21.37 -23.29
N LEU A 371 7.74 21.91 -23.92
CA LEU A 371 6.44 22.17 -23.26
C LEU A 371 5.85 20.89 -22.64
N TRP A 372 5.92 19.76 -23.37
CA TRP A 372 5.40 18.48 -22.87
C TRP A 372 6.15 18.02 -21.61
N ARG A 373 7.47 18.27 -21.53
CA ARG A 373 8.32 17.85 -20.41
C ARG A 373 8.03 18.68 -19.18
N VAL A 374 7.88 19.99 -19.38
CA VAL A 374 7.43 20.94 -18.34
C VAL A 374 6.05 20.57 -17.83
N PHE A 375 5.10 20.25 -18.71
CA PHE A 375 3.75 19.81 -18.31
C PHE A 375 3.80 18.51 -17.52
N ARG A 376 4.62 17.54 -17.95
CA ARG A 376 4.79 16.27 -17.27
C ARG A 376 5.30 16.49 -15.84
N LEU A 377 6.40 17.22 -15.69
CA LEU A 377 7.00 17.60 -14.40
C LEU A 377 6.06 18.41 -13.50
N ALA A 378 5.39 19.39 -14.09
CA ALA A 378 4.39 20.20 -13.41
C ALA A 378 3.09 19.41 -13.16
N GLY A 379 2.97 18.13 -13.55
CA GLY A 379 1.76 17.32 -13.44
C GLY A 379 0.51 18.01 -14.00
N LEU A 380 0.63 18.58 -15.19
CA LEU A 380 -0.39 19.24 -15.98
C LEU A 380 -0.60 18.51 -17.31
N SER A 381 -1.73 18.79 -17.96
CA SER A 381 -2.04 18.32 -19.30
C SER A 381 -2.78 19.41 -20.07
N LYS A 382 -2.93 19.23 -21.39
CA LYS A 382 -3.66 20.17 -22.27
C LYS A 382 -5.12 20.33 -21.82
N GLU A 383 -5.72 19.29 -21.24
CA GLU A 383 -7.11 19.27 -20.77
C GLU A 383 -7.28 19.91 -19.38
N ARG A 384 -6.23 19.84 -18.55
CA ARG A 384 -6.29 20.31 -17.14
C ARG A 384 -5.80 21.73 -16.96
N ILE A 385 -5.08 22.30 -17.93
CA ILE A 385 -4.59 23.68 -17.85
C ILE A 385 -5.74 24.68 -17.96
N THR A 386 -5.70 25.72 -17.13
CA THR A 386 -6.67 26.81 -17.19
C THR A 386 -6.41 27.68 -18.42
N PRO A 387 -7.44 28.31 -19.02
CA PRO A 387 -7.27 29.19 -20.19
C PRO A 387 -6.26 30.31 -19.95
N ASP A 388 -6.27 30.90 -18.76
CA ASP A 388 -5.35 31.99 -18.40
C ASP A 388 -3.91 31.51 -18.26
N ALA A 389 -3.68 30.35 -17.62
CA ALA A 389 -2.35 29.76 -17.54
C ALA A 389 -1.83 29.43 -18.95
N ALA A 390 -2.66 28.81 -19.79
CA ALA A 390 -2.29 28.49 -21.18
C ALA A 390 -1.93 29.75 -21.98
N ARG A 391 -2.69 30.84 -21.82
CA ARG A 391 -2.40 32.13 -22.45
C ARG A 391 -1.05 32.70 -21.99
N ILE A 392 -0.78 32.68 -20.68
CA ILE A 392 0.48 33.16 -20.11
C ILE A 392 1.66 32.36 -20.65
N LEU A 393 1.56 31.03 -20.70
CA LEU A 393 2.63 30.18 -21.23
C LEU A 393 2.85 30.37 -22.73
N LYS A 394 1.79 30.64 -23.51
CA LYS A 394 1.92 30.94 -24.94
C LYS A 394 2.61 32.28 -25.16
N LEU A 395 2.24 33.31 -24.40
CA LEU A 395 2.80 34.66 -24.52
C LEU A 395 4.26 34.74 -24.04
N SER A 396 4.68 33.83 -23.17
CA SER A 396 6.03 33.86 -22.62
C SER A 396 7.12 33.51 -23.63
N GLY A 397 6.78 32.79 -24.72
CA GLY A 397 7.73 32.41 -25.78
C GLY A 397 8.86 31.46 -25.36
N PHE A 398 8.89 31.01 -24.10
CA PHE A 398 10.00 30.22 -23.53
C PHE A 398 10.02 28.75 -23.96
N PHE A 399 8.92 28.22 -24.49
CA PHE A 399 8.79 26.80 -24.77
C PHE A 399 8.78 26.55 -26.27
N ASN A 400 9.61 25.61 -26.71
CA ASN A 400 9.62 25.15 -28.09
C ASN A 400 8.26 24.51 -28.43
N THR A 401 7.47 25.17 -29.28
CA THR A 401 6.11 24.75 -29.66
C THR A 401 6.07 23.83 -30.88
N HIS A 402 7.22 23.43 -31.42
CA HIS A 402 7.31 22.58 -32.61
C HIS A 402 6.96 21.09 -32.39
N ASP A 403 6.68 20.66 -31.16
CA ASP A 403 6.26 19.29 -30.88
C ASP A 403 4.73 19.15 -30.93
N GLY A 404 4.17 19.35 -32.13
CA GLY A 404 2.77 19.07 -32.46
C GLY A 404 2.46 17.58 -32.69
N LYS A 405 3.41 16.68 -32.43
CA LYS A 405 3.21 15.23 -32.50
C LYS A 405 3.32 14.63 -31.12
N ASN A 406 2.19 14.57 -30.42
CA ASN A 406 1.74 13.57 -29.45
C ASN A 406 0.55 14.12 -28.65
#